data_AF-A0A7C9AP14-F1
#
_entry.id   AF-A0A7C9AP14-F1
#
_cell.length_a   1.000
_cell.length_b   1.000
_cell.length_c   1.000
_cell.angle_alpha   90.00
_cell.angle_beta   90.00
_cell.angle_gamma   90.00
#
_symmetry.space_group_name_H-M   'P 1'
#
loop_
_entity.id
_entity.type
_entity.pdbx_description
1 polymer ?
#
loop_
_entity_poly.entity_id
_entity_poly.type
_entity_poly.pdbx_seq_one_letter_code
_entity_poly.pdbx_strand_id
1 'polypeptide(L)'
;FSRLIELEPRNDGAYVMLSNVYAKSGKWDKVYELRKLMRVSGLKKEQGCSSIEVNGTIHEFLVADTSHPMSTKIYAKLEEIALELKAEGYVPDKSHLLQIVEDEDMKEQALYLHGEKLAIVFALLSIETSQPIRIMKNLRICGDCHSFA
;
A
#
# COMPACT_ATOMS: atom_id res chain seq x y z
N PHE A 1 -19.37 5.10 -11.68
CA PHE A 1 -18.98 5.74 -10.40
C PHE A 1 -19.70 7.07 -10.13
N SER A 2 -19.98 7.93 -11.10
CA SER A 2 -20.69 9.20 -10.84
C SER A 2 -22.05 9.01 -10.14
N ARG A 3 -22.85 8.04 -10.61
CA ARG A 3 -24.11 7.66 -9.94
C ARG A 3 -23.90 7.09 -8.53
N LEU A 4 -22.79 6.40 -8.28
CA LEU A 4 -22.46 5.86 -6.96
C LEU A 4 -22.09 6.99 -5.98
N ILE A 5 -21.39 8.02 -6.46
CA ILE A 5 -21.08 9.22 -5.66
C ILE A 5 -22.36 10.00 -5.32
N GLU A 6 -23.33 10.08 -6.24
CA GLU A 6 -24.63 10.70 -5.97
C GLU A 6 -25.43 9.94 -4.89
N LEU A 7 -25.39 8.60 -4.91
CA LEU A 7 -26.13 7.74 -3.99
C LEU A 7 -25.43 7.59 -2.63
N GLU A 8 -24.11 7.50 -2.62
CA GLU A 8 -23.27 7.34 -1.43
C GLU A 8 -22.14 8.39 -1.42
N PRO A 9 -22.46 9.67 -1.15
CA PRO A 9 -21.48 10.77 -1.20
C PRO A 9 -20.39 10.69 -0.15
N ARG A 10 -20.46 9.74 0.80
CA ARG A 10 -19.43 9.48 1.82
C ARG A 10 -18.52 8.29 1.51
N ASN A 11 -18.76 7.58 0.41
CA ASN A 11 -17.97 6.43 0.01
C ASN A 11 -16.68 6.88 -0.68
N ASP A 12 -15.60 7.05 0.07
CA ASP A 12 -14.28 7.48 -0.44
C ASP A 12 -13.75 6.55 -1.54
N GLY A 13 -14.02 5.25 -1.44
CA GLY A 13 -13.69 4.25 -2.45
C GLY A 13 -14.27 4.57 -3.83
N ALA A 14 -15.51 5.06 -3.90
CA ALA A 14 -16.18 5.47 -5.15
C ALA A 14 -15.46 6.64 -5.85
N TYR A 15 -14.98 7.61 -5.06
CA TYR A 15 -14.21 8.75 -5.57
C TYR A 15 -12.83 8.31 -6.07
N VAL A 16 -12.14 7.46 -5.31
CA VAL A 16 -10.84 6.91 -5.71
C VAL A 16 -10.96 6.13 -7.01
N MET A 17 -11.97 5.27 -7.14
CA MET A 17 -12.21 4.51 -8.37
C MET A 17 -12.52 5.40 -9.57
N LEU A 18 -13.37 6.43 -9.41
CA LEU A 18 -13.65 7.38 -10.49
C LEU A 18 -12.41 8.18 -10.90
N SER A 19 -11.61 8.62 -9.92
CA SER A 19 -10.33 9.28 -10.15
C SER A 19 -9.38 8.40 -10.96
N ASN A 20 -9.32 7.10 -10.66
CA ASN A 20 -8.51 6.15 -11.42
C ASN A 20 -8.99 5.98 -12.87
N VAL A 21 -10.31 5.97 -13.11
CA VAL A 21 -10.88 5.95 -14.47
C VAL A 21 -10.49 7.20 -15.26
N TYR A 22 -10.55 8.39 -14.63
CA TYR A 22 -10.14 9.64 -15.28
C TYR A 22 -8.64 9.68 -15.56
N ALA A 23 -7.81 9.24 -14.62
CA ALA A 23 -6.36 9.18 -14.82
C ALA A 23 -5.99 8.25 -15.99
N LYS A 24 -6.59 7.05 -16.06
CA LYS A 24 -6.37 6.10 -17.18
C LYS A 24 -6.80 6.67 -18.53
N SER A 25 -7.68 7.65 -18.54
CA SER A 25 -8.17 8.33 -19.75
C SER A 25 -7.45 9.65 -20.03
N GLY A 26 -6.38 9.99 -19.29
CA GLY A 26 -5.63 11.24 -19.42
C GLY A 26 -6.40 12.50 -18.99
N LYS A 27 -7.53 12.36 -18.29
CA LYS A 27 -8.41 13.48 -17.89
C LYS A 27 -7.95 14.09 -16.56
N TRP A 28 -6.74 14.66 -16.54
CA TRP A 28 -6.10 15.19 -15.33
C TRP A 28 -6.89 16.30 -14.64
N ASP A 29 -7.56 17.17 -15.41
CA ASP A 29 -8.44 18.20 -14.84
C ASP A 29 -9.57 17.58 -14.00
N LYS A 30 -10.15 16.47 -14.47
CA LYS A 30 -11.21 15.76 -13.75
C LYS A 30 -10.68 15.05 -12.49
N VAL A 31 -9.43 14.58 -12.55
CA VAL A 31 -8.74 14.03 -11.37
C VAL A 31 -8.54 15.14 -10.32
N TYR A 32 -8.09 16.32 -10.74
CA TYR A 32 -7.91 17.47 -9.86
C TYR A 32 -9.23 17.90 -9.20
N GLU A 33 -10.30 18.05 -9.99
CA GLU A 33 -11.62 18.42 -9.49
C GLU A 33 -12.17 17.41 -8.47
N LEU A 34 -12.01 16.11 -8.72
CA LEU A 34 -12.41 15.09 -7.74
C LEU A 34 -11.61 15.17 -6.44
N ARG A 35 -10.31 15.40 -6.50
CA ARG A 35 -9.49 15.56 -5.28
C ARG A 35 -9.87 16.81 -4.49
N LYS A 36 -10.20 17.88 -5.19
CA LYS A 36 -10.70 19.11 -4.55
C LYS A 36 -12.04 18.83 -3.87
N LEU A 37 -12.95 18.14 -4.55
CA LEU A 37 -14.24 17.74 -3.98
C LEU A 37 -14.07 16.88 -2.73
N MET A 38 -13.22 15.83 -2.78
CA MET A 38 -12.94 14.99 -1.60
C MET A 38 -12.41 15.83 -0.42
N ARG A 39 -11.47 16.75 -0.66
CA ARG A 39 -10.93 17.62 0.40
C ARG A 39 -12.00 18.52 1.01
N VAL A 40 -12.80 19.19 0.19
CA VAL A 40 -13.86 20.10 0.66
C VAL A 40 -14.96 19.34 1.41
N SER A 41 -15.25 18.11 0.99
CA SER A 41 -16.22 17.22 1.66
C SER A 41 -15.64 16.51 2.90
N GLY A 42 -14.37 16.77 3.26
CA GLY A 42 -13.72 16.12 4.39
C GLY A 42 -13.48 14.62 4.20
N LEU A 43 -13.63 14.10 2.97
CA LEU A 43 -13.41 12.71 2.64
C LEU A 43 -11.93 12.42 2.62
N LYS A 44 -11.51 11.51 3.50
CA LYS A 44 -10.17 10.96 3.51
C LYS A 44 -10.24 9.54 3.00
N LYS A 45 -9.29 9.19 2.13
CA LYS A 45 -9.09 7.81 1.72
C LYS A 45 -8.75 6.98 2.96
N GLU A 46 -9.40 5.84 3.13
CA GLU A 46 -8.98 4.88 4.15
C GLU A 46 -7.52 4.46 3.90
N GLN A 47 -6.68 4.60 4.93
CA GLN A 47 -5.28 4.24 4.82
C GLN A 47 -5.14 2.71 4.90
N GLY A 48 -4.27 2.14 4.07
CA GLY A 48 -3.92 0.74 4.18
C GLY A 48 -3.08 0.49 5.43
N CYS A 49 -3.50 -0.49 6.22
CA CYS A 49 -2.80 -1.00 7.38
C CYS A 49 -2.66 -2.51 7.24
N SER A 50 -1.44 -3.00 7.48
CA SER A 50 -1.15 -4.41 7.65
C SER A 50 -0.82 -4.69 9.10
N SER A 51 -1.38 -5.74 9.68
CA SER A 51 -1.13 -6.12 11.07
C SER A 51 -0.74 -7.58 11.21
N ILE A 52 0.10 -7.85 12.22
CA ILE A 52 0.59 -9.20 12.55
C ILE A 52 0.65 -9.34 14.07
N GLU A 53 0.30 -10.52 14.58
CA GLU A 53 0.47 -10.87 15.99
C GLU A 53 1.78 -11.63 16.19
N VAL A 54 2.65 -11.10 17.06
CA VAL A 54 3.91 -11.75 17.47
C VAL A 54 3.99 -11.71 18.98
N ASN A 55 4.21 -12.87 19.62
CA ASN A 55 4.31 -13.01 21.07
C ASN A 55 3.16 -12.34 21.85
N GLY A 56 1.93 -12.48 21.34
CA GLY A 56 0.71 -11.91 21.95
C GLY A 56 0.56 -10.40 21.79
N THR A 57 1.40 -9.75 20.98
CA THR A 57 1.32 -8.31 20.67
C THR A 57 0.95 -8.11 19.21
N ILE A 58 -0.01 -7.22 18.95
CA ILE A 58 -0.35 -6.81 17.58
C ILE A 58 0.57 -5.67 17.16
N HIS A 59 1.24 -5.87 16.02
CA HIS A 59 2.09 -4.89 15.37
C HIS A 59 1.41 -4.43 14.09
N GLU A 60 1.26 -3.11 13.93
CA GLU A 60 0.63 -2.49 12.77
C GLU A 60 1.67 -1.76 11.93
N PHE A 61 1.49 -1.82 10.62
CA PHE A 61 2.39 -1.23 9.63
C PHE A 61 1.58 -0.50 8.57
N LEU A 62 1.82 0.81 8.47
CA LEU A 62 1.32 1.65 7.39
C LEU A 62 2.35 1.76 6.26
N VAL A 63 1.96 2.38 5.15
CA VAL A 63 2.91 2.71 4.07
C VAL A 63 3.97 3.67 4.59
N ALA A 64 5.24 3.33 4.37
CA ALA A 64 6.41 4.09 4.81
C ALA A 64 6.45 4.36 6.33
N ASP A 65 5.86 3.44 7.11
CA ASP A 65 5.81 3.58 8.56
C ASP A 65 7.20 3.44 9.20
N THR A 66 7.52 4.34 10.11
CA THR A 66 8.78 4.36 10.87
C THR A 66 8.55 4.41 12.38
N SER A 67 7.28 4.38 12.83
CA SER A 67 6.88 4.46 14.23
C SER A 67 7.27 3.22 15.04
N HIS A 68 7.44 2.07 14.39
CA HIS A 68 7.79 0.83 15.05
C HIS A 68 9.22 0.87 15.64
N PRO A 69 9.45 0.39 16.89
CA PRO A 69 10.77 0.43 17.52
C PRO A 69 11.88 -0.31 16.76
N MET A 70 11.52 -1.29 15.94
CA MET A 70 12.46 -2.04 15.08
C MET A 70 12.55 -1.50 13.65
N SER A 71 11.99 -0.31 13.35
CA SER A 71 11.92 0.24 11.99
C SER A 71 13.28 0.19 11.28
N THR A 72 14.38 0.64 11.90
CA THR A 72 15.72 0.56 11.29
C THR A 72 16.10 -0.86 10.85
N LYS A 73 15.81 -1.88 11.66
CA LYS A 73 16.12 -3.29 11.33
C LYS A 73 15.21 -3.83 10.24
N ILE A 74 13.93 -3.46 10.29
CA ILE A 74 12.94 -3.87 9.28
C ILE A 74 13.34 -3.33 7.91
N TYR A 75 13.70 -2.06 7.81
CA TYR A 75 14.08 -1.46 6.53
C TYR A 75 15.39 -2.01 5.99
N ALA A 76 16.38 -2.26 6.85
CA ALA A 76 17.64 -2.90 6.45
C ALA A 76 17.41 -4.32 5.90
N LYS A 77 16.59 -5.13 6.58
CA LYS A 77 16.26 -6.49 6.11
C LYS A 77 15.38 -6.50 4.86
N LEU A 78 14.50 -5.51 4.72
CA LEU A 78 13.71 -5.32 3.50
C LEU A 78 14.61 -5.05 2.29
N GLU A 79 15.69 -4.28 2.48
CA GLU A 79 16.64 -3.96 1.41
C GLU A 79 17.42 -5.20 0.97
N GLU A 80 17.89 -5.98 1.93
CA GLU A 80 18.52 -7.28 1.70
C GLU A 80 17.60 -8.22 0.90
N ILE A 81 16.35 -8.43 1.36
CA ILE A 81 15.38 -9.31 0.70
C ILE A 81 15.05 -8.80 -0.70
N ALA A 82 14.90 -7.49 -0.89
CA ALA A 82 14.59 -6.96 -2.22
C ALA A 82 15.75 -7.10 -3.20
N LEU A 83 17.00 -7.05 -2.75
CA LEU A 83 18.16 -7.35 -3.58
C LEU A 83 18.19 -8.85 -3.95
N GLU A 84 17.93 -9.73 -2.99
CA GLU A 84 17.84 -11.19 -3.22
C GLU A 84 16.74 -11.53 -4.22
N LEU A 85 15.52 -11.02 -4.02
CA LEU A 85 14.39 -11.24 -4.92
C LEU A 85 14.68 -10.71 -6.33
N LYS A 86 15.32 -9.54 -6.46
CA LYS A 86 15.73 -9.00 -7.77
C LYS A 86 16.73 -9.92 -8.47
N ALA A 87 17.67 -10.52 -7.74
CA ALA A 87 18.62 -11.48 -8.30
C ALA A 87 17.92 -12.76 -8.82
N GLU A 88 16.83 -13.16 -8.15
CA GLU A 88 15.96 -14.28 -8.56
C GLU A 88 14.92 -13.90 -9.65
N GLY A 89 14.95 -12.66 -10.15
CA GLY A 89 14.10 -12.21 -11.25
C GLY A 89 12.75 -11.59 -10.87
N TYR A 90 12.55 -11.23 -9.59
CA TYR A 90 11.38 -10.47 -9.18
C TYR A 90 11.37 -9.08 -9.84
N VAL A 91 10.24 -8.76 -10.47
CA VAL A 91 9.99 -7.46 -11.11
C VAL A 91 8.77 -6.81 -10.42
N PRO A 92 8.91 -5.61 -9.84
CA PRO A 92 7.80 -4.94 -9.17
C PRO A 92 6.60 -4.70 -10.09
N ASP A 93 5.39 -5.07 -9.64
CA ASP A 93 4.15 -4.83 -10.39
C ASP A 93 3.63 -3.40 -10.18
N LYS A 94 3.92 -2.53 -11.15
CA LYS A 94 3.48 -1.13 -11.15
C LYS A 94 2.04 -0.92 -11.64
N SER A 95 1.37 -1.96 -12.13
CA SER A 95 0.06 -1.82 -12.82
C SER A 95 -1.07 -1.31 -11.91
N HIS A 96 -0.91 -1.48 -10.59
CA HIS A 96 -1.89 -1.11 -9.57
C HIS A 96 -1.56 0.18 -8.82
N LEU A 97 -0.43 0.83 -9.12
CA LEU A 97 -0.10 2.11 -8.50
C LEU A 97 -1.10 3.18 -8.93
N LEU A 98 -1.47 4.04 -7.98
CA LEU A 98 -2.23 5.24 -8.29
C LEU A 98 -1.40 6.03 -9.31
N GLN A 99 -1.95 6.22 -10.52
CA GLN A 99 -1.36 7.05 -11.59
C GLN A 99 -1.16 8.53 -11.18
N ILE A 100 -1.49 8.86 -9.93
CA ILE A 100 -1.36 10.15 -9.29
C ILE A 100 0.11 10.52 -9.01
N VAL A 101 0.98 9.55 -8.83
CA VAL A 101 2.42 9.78 -8.71
C VAL A 101 2.96 9.83 -10.13
N GLU A 102 3.40 10.98 -10.63
CA GLU A 102 3.90 11.09 -12.01
C GLU A 102 5.28 10.42 -12.14
N ASP A 103 6.12 10.59 -11.13
CA ASP A 103 7.49 10.09 -11.04
C ASP A 103 7.57 8.55 -10.89
N GLU A 104 8.36 7.90 -11.74
CA GLU A 104 8.53 6.43 -11.78
C GLU A 104 9.37 5.88 -10.63
N ASP A 105 10.35 6.63 -10.13
CA ASP A 105 11.19 6.24 -9.00
C ASP A 105 10.39 6.35 -7.70
N MET A 106 9.56 7.39 -7.57
CA MET A 106 8.63 7.53 -6.44
C MET A 106 7.55 6.45 -6.43
N LYS A 107 7.14 5.96 -7.61
CA LYS A 107 6.22 4.84 -7.77
C LYS A 107 6.82 3.53 -7.25
N GLU A 108 8.07 3.23 -7.62
CA GLU A 108 8.78 2.06 -7.11
C GLU A 108 9.02 2.13 -5.61
N GLN A 109 9.45 3.29 -5.10
CA GLN A 109 9.62 3.50 -3.66
C GLN A 109 8.30 3.32 -2.91
N ALA A 110 7.17 3.78 -3.46
CA ALA A 110 5.87 3.60 -2.82
C ALA A 110 5.49 2.11 -2.68
N LEU A 111 5.75 1.26 -3.68
CA LEU A 111 5.50 -0.19 -3.61
C LEU A 111 6.44 -0.90 -2.63
N TYR A 112 7.69 -0.46 -2.60
CA TYR A 112 8.69 -0.98 -1.69
C TYR A 112 8.28 -0.75 -0.22
N LEU A 113 7.65 0.39 0.06
CA LEU A 113 7.29 0.83 1.40
C LEU A 113 5.89 0.40 1.86
N HIS A 114 5.25 -0.55 1.17
CA HIS A 114 3.94 -1.04 1.60
C HIS A 114 3.99 -1.75 2.96
N GLY A 115 2.98 -1.49 3.79
CA GLY A 115 2.87 -2.06 5.14
C GLY A 115 2.91 -3.59 5.16
N GLU A 116 2.42 -4.25 4.10
CA GLU A 116 2.51 -5.71 3.97
C GLU A 116 3.96 -6.19 3.98
N LYS A 117 4.84 -5.53 3.23
CA LYS A 117 6.25 -5.91 3.14
C LYS A 117 6.95 -5.66 4.48
N LEU A 118 6.65 -4.54 5.14
CA LEU A 118 7.15 -4.25 6.48
C LEU A 118 6.71 -5.33 7.49
N ALA A 119 5.45 -5.77 7.43
CA ALA A 119 4.93 -6.82 8.29
C ALA A 119 5.58 -8.19 8.01
N ILE A 120 5.79 -8.56 6.74
CA ILE A 120 6.51 -9.79 6.34
C ILE A 120 7.93 -9.75 6.90
N VAL A 121 8.66 -8.65 6.68
CA VAL A 121 10.04 -8.54 7.15
C VAL A 121 10.13 -8.54 8.67
N PHE A 122 9.22 -7.85 9.35
CA PHE A 122 9.13 -7.92 10.81
C PHE A 122 8.88 -9.35 11.29
N ALA A 123 8.01 -10.11 10.62
CA ALA A 123 7.75 -11.51 10.93
C ALA A 123 9.02 -12.36 10.79
N LEU A 124 9.75 -12.22 9.69
CA LEU A 124 11.01 -12.92 9.43
C LEU A 124 12.11 -12.60 10.45
N LEU A 125 12.08 -11.39 11.03
CA LEU A 125 13.01 -10.97 12.09
C LEU A 125 12.61 -11.47 13.48
N SER A 126 11.35 -11.83 13.69
CA SER A 126 10.77 -12.00 15.04
C SER A 126 10.22 -13.39 15.32
N ILE A 127 9.97 -14.20 14.29
CA ILE A 127 9.35 -15.52 14.39
C ILE A 127 10.38 -16.59 14.01
N GLU A 128 10.42 -17.69 14.77
CA GLU A 128 11.23 -18.85 14.44
C GLU A 128 10.72 -19.54 13.17
N THR A 129 11.65 -20.04 12.34
CA THR A 129 11.41 -20.52 10.97
C THR A 129 10.41 -21.68 10.79
N SER A 130 9.86 -22.23 11.87
CA SER A 130 8.89 -23.35 11.82
C SER A 130 7.41 -22.94 11.89
N GLN A 131 7.10 -21.66 12.17
CA GLN A 131 5.73 -21.20 12.35
C GLN A 131 5.16 -20.48 11.11
N PRO A 132 3.88 -20.70 10.76
CA PRO A 132 3.25 -19.99 9.66
C PRO A 132 3.05 -18.50 10.01
N ILE A 133 3.47 -17.62 9.10
CA ILE A 133 3.27 -16.17 9.21
C ILE A 133 1.84 -15.83 8.76
N ARG A 134 1.11 -15.05 9.56
CA ARG A 134 -0.24 -14.56 9.20
C ARG A 134 -0.28 -13.04 9.30
N ILE A 135 -0.59 -12.38 8.20
CA ILE A 135 -0.70 -10.92 8.10
C ILE A 135 -2.12 -10.58 7.69
N MET A 136 -2.75 -9.68 8.45
CA MET A 136 -4.09 -9.17 8.20
C MET A 136 -3.98 -7.80 7.54
N LYS A 137 -4.87 -7.49 6.59
CA LYS A 137 -4.91 -6.19 5.91
C LYS A 137 -6.34 -5.68 5.85
N ASN A 138 -6.56 -4.39 6.14
CA ASN A 138 -7.89 -3.78 6.05
C ASN A 138 -8.32 -3.49 4.60
N LEU A 139 -7.36 -3.35 3.69
CA LEU A 139 -7.58 -3.18 2.26
C LEU A 139 -7.19 -4.43 1.47
N ARG A 140 -7.65 -4.54 0.23
CA ARG A 140 -7.19 -5.60 -0.68
C ARG A 140 -5.67 -5.54 -0.86
N ILE A 141 -5.00 -6.70 -0.83
CA ILE A 141 -3.58 -6.81 -1.16
C ILE A 141 -3.34 -6.38 -2.61
N CYS A 142 -2.30 -5.58 -2.87
CA CYS A 142 -1.94 -5.22 -4.24
C CYS A 142 -1.21 -6.39 -4.92
N GLY A 143 -1.21 -6.41 -6.25
CA GLY A 143 -0.53 -7.47 -7.02
C GLY A 143 0.96 -7.60 -6.66
N ASP A 144 1.64 -6.46 -6.50
CA ASP A 144 3.05 -6.44 -6.13
C ASP A 144 3.35 -7.10 -4.76
N CYS A 145 2.59 -6.75 -3.72
CA CYS A 145 2.76 -7.36 -2.40
C CYS A 145 2.36 -8.84 -2.38
N HIS A 146 1.42 -9.24 -3.24
CA HIS A 146 1.08 -10.65 -3.39
C HIS A 146 2.20 -11.45 -4.08
N SER A 147 2.89 -10.86 -5.06
CA SER A 147 4.05 -11.50 -5.72
C SER A 147 5.32 -11.47 -4.88
N PHE A 148 5.43 -10.52 -3.94
CA PHE A 148 6.56 -10.39 -3.02
C PHE A 148 6.53 -11.42 -1.87
N ALA A 149 5.33 -11.86 -1.47
CA ALA A 149 5.10 -12.80 -0.37
C ALA A 149 5.34 -14.25 -0.79
#